data_AF-A0A8J3YBT4-F1
#
_entry.id   AF-A0A8J3YBT4-F1
#
_cell.length_a   1.000
_cell.length_b   1.000
_cell.length_c   1.000
_cell.angle_alpha   90.00
_cell.angle_beta   90.00
_cell.angle_gamma   90.00
#
_symmetry.space_group_name_H-M   'P 1'
#
loop_
_entity.id
_entity.type
_entity.pdbx_description
1 polymer ?
#
loop_
_entity_poly.entity_id
_entity_poly.type
_entity_poly.pdbx_seq_one_letter_code
_entity_poly.pdbx_strand_id
1 'polypeptide(L)' 'MTPQDPHRRVAVVTGAESGIGRAIAAALARAGCDVGIAWYRDERHATDTAGRLGQGAQPHIAVDNAIAMASEQG' A
#
# COMPACT_ATOMS: atom_id res chain seq x y z
N MET A 1 8.32 -16.10 -4.92
CA MET A 1 7.74 -15.50 -3.72
C MET A 1 8.70 -15.74 -2.57
N THR A 2 9.41 -14.72 -2.11
CA THR A 2 10.33 -14.81 -0.98
C THR A 2 9.52 -15.01 0.31
N PRO A 3 9.95 -15.89 1.24
CA PRO A 3 9.27 -16.05 2.52
C PRO A 3 9.17 -14.69 3.24
N GLN A 4 7.97 -14.35 3.72
CA GLN A 4 7.77 -13.14 4.50
C GLN A 4 8.39 -13.35 5.88
N ASP A 5 9.13 -12.37 6.39
CA ASP A 5 9.62 -12.38 7.76
C ASP A 5 8.39 -12.26 8.70
N PRO A 6 8.10 -13.26 9.55
CA PRO A 6 6.92 -13.26 10.41
C PRO A 6 6.93 -12.16 11.48
N HIS A 7 8.08 -11.50 11.70
CA HIS A 7 8.21 -10.39 12.65
C HIS A 7 8.12 -9.02 11.98
N ARG A 8 8.07 -8.97 10.65
CA ARG A 8 7.94 -7.72 9.90
C ARG A 8 6.50 -7.25 9.92
N ARG A 9 6.31 -5.95 10.23
CA ARG A 9 4.97 -5.35 10.31
C ARG A 9 4.43 -5.09 8.90
N VAL A 10 3.18 -5.45 8.68
CA VAL A 10 2.47 -5.21 7.41
C VAL A 10 1.48 -4.06 7.59
N ALA A 11 1.38 -3.18 6.60
CA ALA A 11 0.42 -2.09 6.57
C ALA A 11 -0.31 -2.01 5.23
N VAL A 12 -1.60 -1.69 5.26
CA VAL A 12 -2.41 -1.38 4.07
C VAL A 12 -2.76 0.09 4.11
N VAL A 13 -2.49 0.80 3.02
CA VAL A 13 -2.79 2.23 2.90
C VAL A 13 -3.81 2.44 1.77
N THR A 14 -4.99 2.94 2.12
CA THR A 14 -6.03 3.35 1.17
C THR A 14 -5.81 4.78 0.71
N GLY A 15 -6.20 5.10 -0.54
CA GLY A 15 -5.96 6.41 -1.12
C GLY A 15 -4.47 6.71 -1.32
N ALA A 16 -3.63 5.66 -1.42
CA ALA A 16 -2.18 5.82 -1.46
C ALA A 16 -1.66 6.26 -2.83
N GLU A 17 -2.52 6.32 -3.85
CA GLU A 17 -2.17 6.85 -5.17
C GLU A 17 -1.79 8.34 -5.14
N SER A 18 -2.10 9.10 -4.09
CA SER A 18 -1.78 10.54 -4.05
C SER A 18 -1.68 11.13 -2.63
N GLY A 19 -1.25 12.40 -2.56
CA GLY A 19 -1.34 13.26 -1.38
C GLY A 19 -0.84 12.62 -0.08
N ILE A 20 -1.72 12.64 0.94
CA ILE A 20 -1.44 12.14 2.29
C ILE A 20 -1.22 10.63 2.29
N GLY A 21 -2.02 9.85 1.55
CA GLY A 21 -1.88 8.40 1.50
C GLY A 21 -0.51 7.98 0.98
N ARG A 22 -0.03 8.63 -0.08
CA ARG A 22 1.34 8.43 -0.61
C ARG A 22 2.41 8.74 0.43
N ALA A 23 2.27 9.85 1.17
CA ALA A 23 3.23 10.24 2.20
C ALA A 23 3.27 9.23 3.37
N ILE A 24 2.11 8.74 3.80
CA ILE A 24 1.99 7.71 4.84
C ILE A 24 2.62 6.40 4.37
N ALA A 25 2.33 5.95 3.15
CA ALA A 25 2.93 4.75 2.57
C ALA A 25 4.47 4.84 2.54
N ALA A 26 5.01 5.98 2.14
CA ALA A 26 6.45 6.25 2.19
C ALA A 26 7.03 6.21 3.60
N ALA A 27 6.34 6.78 4.59
CA ALA A 27 6.78 6.75 5.98
C ALA A 27 6.81 5.32 6.55
N LEU A 28 5.77 4.51 6.28
CA LEU A 28 5.68 3.12 6.72
C LEU A 28 6.76 2.24 6.09
N ALA A 29 7.01 2.39 4.78
CA ALA A 29 8.09 1.69 4.10
C ALA A 29 9.46 2.03 4.68
N ARG A 30 9.73 3.33 4.95
CA ARG A 30 10.97 3.79 5.61
C ARG A 30 11.12 3.26 7.04
N ALA A 31 10.01 3.01 7.73
CA ALA A 31 10.00 2.40 9.07
C ALA A 31 10.18 0.87 9.03
N GLY A 32 10.37 0.27 7.86
CA GLY A 32 10.60 -1.16 7.68
C GLY A 32 9.32 -1.99 7.54
N CYS A 33 8.15 -1.37 7.35
CA CYS A 33 6.92 -2.14 7.10
C CYS A 33 6.88 -2.64 5.65
N ASP A 34 6.21 -3.78 5.45
CA ASP A 34 5.72 -4.17 4.12
C ASP A 34 4.40 -3.45 3.88
N VAL A 35 4.26 -2.81 2.72
CA VAL A 35 3.16 -1.87 2.46
C VAL A 35 2.35 -2.29 1.25
N GLY A 36 1.09 -2.62 1.47
CA GLY A 36 0.07 -2.78 0.44
C GLY A 36 -0.54 -1.44 0.08
N ILE A 37 -0.68 -1.16 -1.21
CA ILE A 37 -1.26 0.07 -1.74
C ILE A 37 -2.65 -0.25 -2.30
N ALA A 38 -3.66 0.45 -1.77
CA ALA A 38 -5.02 0.43 -2.30
C ALA A 38 -5.38 1.81 -2.89
N TRP A 39 -5.93 1.80 -4.11
CA TRP A 39 -6.41 2.98 -4.83
C TRP A 39 -7.86 2.78 -5.26
N TYR A 40 -8.48 3.85 -5.76
CA TYR A 40 -9.86 3.77 -6.26
C TYR A 40 -9.99 3.99 -7.77
N ARG A 41 -9.27 4.97 -8.36
CA ARG A 41 -9.47 5.33 -9.78
C ARG A 41 -8.20 5.48 -10.61
N ASP A 42 -7.03 5.49 -9.97
CA ASP A 42 -5.77 5.80 -10.65
C ASP A 42 -4.68 4.76 -10.33
N GLU A 43 -4.80 3.60 -10.99
CA GLU A 43 -3.84 2.50 -10.89
C GLU A 43 -2.42 2.92 -11.31
N ARG A 44 -2.30 3.83 -12.29
CA ARG A 44 -1.00 4.31 -12.75
C ARG A 44 -0.30 5.10 -11.66
N HIS A 45 -1.02 5.99 -10.98
CA HIS A 45 -0.48 6.70 -9.83
C HIS A 45 -0.21 5.80 -8.62
N ALA A 46 -1.02 4.75 -8.42
CA ALA A 46 -0.78 3.73 -7.41
C ALA A 46 0.53 2.96 -7.70
N THR A 47 0.73 2.56 -8.96
CA THR A 47 1.93 1.85 -9.42
C THR A 47 3.18 2.74 -9.35
N ASP A 48 3.09 4.01 -9.76
CA ASP A 48 4.18 4.98 -9.56
C ASP A 48 4.51 5.15 -8.07
N THR A 49 3.49 5.22 -7.21
CA THR A 49 3.70 5.27 -5.76
C THR A 49 4.43 4.02 -5.28
N ALA A 50 3.99 2.82 -5.68
CA ALA A 50 4.65 1.55 -5.35
C ALA A 50 6.12 1.53 -5.77
N GLY A 51 6.43 1.97 -6.98
CA GLY A 51 7.81 2.05 -7.50
C GLY A 51 8.71 3.01 -6.71
N ARG A 52 8.14 4.04 -6.07
CA ARG A 52 8.87 5.05 -5.27
C ARG A 52 9.18 4.61 -3.84
N LEU A 53 8.56 3.55 -3.32
CA LEU A 53 8.74 3.12 -1.92
C LEU A 53 10.12 2.48 -1.64
N GLY A 54 10.87 2.11 -2.68
CA GLY A 54 12.29 1.73 -2.58
C GLY A 54 12.55 0.28 -2.14
N GLN A 55 13.76 -0.21 -2.45
CA GLN A 55 14.18 -1.63 -2.35
C GLN A 55 14.31 -2.20 -0.92
N GLY A 56 14.06 -1.41 0.12
CA GLY A 56 14.21 -1.85 1.53
C GLY A 56 13.03 -2.68 2.05
N ALA A 57 11.91 -2.68 1.33
CA ALA A 57 10.68 -3.40 1.66
C ALA A 57 10.15 -4.09 0.39
N GLN A 58 9.97 -5.40 0.45
CA GLN A 58 9.31 -6.18 -0.58
C GLN A 58 8.10 -6.83 0.10
N PRO A 59 6.89 -6.94 -0.48
CA PRO A 59 6.42 -6.53 -1.80
C PRO A 59 5.41 -5.36 -1.75
N HIS A 60 5.36 -4.56 -2.82
CA HIS A 60 4.33 -3.55 -3.03
C HIS A 60 3.25 -4.12 -3.93
N ILE A 61 2.22 -4.70 -3.32
CA ILE A 61 1.09 -5.22 -4.08
C ILE A 61 0.11 -4.07 -4.26
N ALA A 62 -0.08 -3.73 -5.52
CA ALA A 62 -1.17 -2.89 -5.94
C ALA A 62 -2.42 -3.80 -6.07
N VAL A 63 -3.43 -3.65 -5.20
CA VAL A 63 -4.76 -4.27 -5.38
C VAL A 63 -5.84 -3.24 -5.70
N ASP A 64 -6.61 -3.51 -6.75
CA ASP A 64 -7.88 -2.85 -7.01
C ASP A 64 -8.90 -3.26 -5.92
N ASN A 65 -9.83 -2.36 -5.59
CA ASN A 65 -10.81 -2.44 -4.51
C ASN A 65 -10.32 -1.99 -3.12
N ALA A 66 -10.26 -0.67 -2.91
CA ALA A 66 -10.17 -0.06 -1.58
C ALA A 66 -11.36 -0.48 -0.72
N ILE A 67 -11.13 -1.35 0.28
CA ILE A 67 -12.01 -1.72 1.41
C ILE A 67 -13.44 -1.16 1.20
N ALA A 68 -14.27 -1.89 0.45
CA ALA A 68 -15.69 -1.59 0.37
C ALA A 68 -16.23 -1.63 1.81
N MET A 69 -16.52 -0.45 2.33
CA MET A 69 -17.56 -0.16 3.31
C MET A 69 -17.87 -1.31 4.26
N ALA A 70 -17.34 -1.25 5.49
CA ALA A 70 -18.16 -1.72 6.61
C ALA A 70 -19.48 -0.93 6.53
N SER A 71 -20.61 -1.64 6.36
CA SER A 71 -21.98 -1.15 6.04
C SER A 71 -22.10 -0.50 4.65
N GLU A 72 -22.74 -1.12 3.65
CA GLU A 72 -24.20 -1.27 3.60
C GLU A 72 -24.62 -2.66 3.09
N GLN A 73 -25.34 -3.41 3.94
CA GLN A 73 -26.33 -4.37 3.47
C GLN A 73 -27.61 -3.59 3.22
N GLY A 74 -28.09 -3.64 1.97
CA GLY A 74 -29.39 -3.11 1.53
C GLY A 74 -29.73 -3.71 0.18
#